data_AF-A0A6G3X7R3-F1
#
_entry.id   AF-A0A6G3X7R3-F1
#
_cell.length_a   1.000
_cell.length_b   1.000
_cell.length_c   1.000
_cell.angle_alpha   90.00
_cell.angle_beta   90.00
_cell.angle_gamma   90.00
#
_symmetry.space_group_name_H-M   'P 1'
#
loop_
_entity.id
_entity.type
_entity.pdbx_description
1 polymer ?
#
loop_
_entity_poly.entity_id
_entity_poly.type
_entity_poly.pdbx_seq_one_letter_code
_entity_poly.pdbx_strand_id
1 'polypeptide(L)'
;GTRKITEIAVLDSHGRDPYRIVTVARFNAQPMAPDGRIYGDFQYLPLPRKLAERLYLASQPIPQAFGVAQSAEQLATREAN
;
A
#
# COMPACT_ATOMS: atom_id res chain seq x y z
N GLY A 1 13.83 -16.66 -13.43
CA GLY A 1 13.58 -16.14 -12.07
C GLY A 1 12.17 -15.60 -12.00
N THR A 2 11.43 -15.90 -10.94
CA THR A 2 10.08 -15.37 -10.70
C THR A 2 10.17 -13.99 -10.06
N ARG A 3 9.46 -12.98 -10.59
CA ARG A 3 9.31 -11.67 -9.93
C ARG A 3 8.35 -11.83 -8.76
N LYS A 4 8.71 -11.30 -7.58
CA LYS A 4 7.86 -11.28 -6.39
C LYS A 4 7.56 -9.83 -5.99
N ILE A 5 6.35 -9.57 -5.54
CA ILE A 5 5.92 -8.27 -5.01
C ILE A 5 6.04 -8.33 -3.49
N THR A 6 6.77 -7.38 -2.91
CA THR A 6 6.92 -7.25 -1.45
C THR A 6 6.18 -6.06 -0.89
N GLU A 7 5.90 -5.05 -1.71
CA GLU A 7 5.22 -3.83 -1.33
C GLU A 7 4.44 -3.26 -2.52
N ILE A 8 3.28 -2.68 -2.22
CA ILE A 8 2.53 -1.79 -3.11
C ILE A 8 2.43 -0.45 -2.38
N ALA A 9 2.95 0.59 -3.00
CA ALA A 9 2.90 1.95 -2.49
C ALA A 9 2.36 2.90 -3.55
N VAL A 10 1.69 3.95 -3.09
CA VAL A 10 1.08 4.97 -3.92
C VAL A 10 1.72 6.31 -3.64
N LEU A 11 1.86 7.13 -4.67
CA LEU A 11 2.29 8.50 -4.51
C LEU A 11 1.06 9.37 -4.19
N ASP A 12 1.05 9.95 -2.99
CA ASP A 12 -0.04 10.79 -2.47
C ASP A 12 0.30 12.29 -2.50
N SER A 13 1.44 12.66 -3.08
CA SER A 13 1.79 14.06 -3.36
C SER A 13 1.42 14.46 -4.79
N HIS A 14 1.41 15.78 -5.03
CA HIS A 14 1.11 16.37 -6.33
C HIS A 14 1.87 17.68 -6.52
N GLY A 15 2.20 18.00 -7.78
CA GLY A 15 2.87 19.24 -8.13
C GLY A 15 4.27 19.36 -7.52
N ARG A 16 4.52 20.44 -6.77
CA ARG A 16 5.81 20.74 -6.13
C ARG A 16 5.90 20.28 -4.67
N ASP A 17 4.90 19.56 -4.18
CA ASP A 17 4.92 19.00 -2.83
C ASP A 17 6.05 17.96 -2.72
N PRO A 18 6.71 17.84 -1.54
CA PRO A 18 7.62 16.74 -1.26
C PRO A 18 6.96 15.38 -1.59
N TYR A 19 7.74 14.45 -2.16
CA TYR A 19 7.22 13.15 -2.56
C TYR A 19 6.77 12.34 -1.34
N ARG A 20 5.45 12.29 -1.11
CA ARG A 20 4.84 11.48 -0.06
C ARG A 20 4.41 10.14 -0.62
N ILE A 21 5.17 9.10 -0.28
CA ILE A 21 4.88 7.72 -0.66
C ILE A 21 4.13 7.05 0.47
N VAL A 22 3.00 6.43 0.17
CA VAL A 22 2.15 5.73 1.14
C VAL A 22 2.11 4.25 0.80
N THR A 23 2.56 3.40 1.72
CA THR A 23 2.42 1.95 1.57
C THR A 23 0.97 1.55 1.81
N VAL A 24 0.35 0.85 0.84
CA VAL A 24 -1.04 0.36 0.93
C VAL A 24 -1.11 -1.15 1.06
N ALA A 25 -0.08 -1.88 0.65
CA ALA A 25 0.04 -3.30 0.93
C ALA A 25 1.50 -3.70 1.11
N ARG A 26 1.78 -4.62 2.04
CA ARG A 26 3.11 -5.20 2.26
C ARG A 26 3.00 -6.69 2.47
N PHE A 27 3.95 -7.44 1.90
CA PHE A 27 4.10 -8.86 2.19
C PHE A 27 4.80 -9.06 3.53
N ASN A 28 4.09 -9.64 4.49
CA ASN A 28 4.63 -10.02 5.79
C ASN A 28 5.23 -11.42 5.70
N ALA A 29 6.51 -11.47 5.36
CA ALA A 29 7.25 -12.72 5.22
C ALA A 29 7.44 -13.42 6.57
N GLN A 30 7.14 -14.71 6.60
CA GLN A 30 7.52 -15.62 7.68
C GLN A 30 8.97 -16.08 7.51
N PRO A 31 9.62 -16.59 8.57
CA PRO A 31 10.91 -17.26 8.44
C PRO A 31 10.88 -18.35 7.37
N MET A 32 12.02 -18.57 6.71
CA MET A 32 12.15 -19.60 5.69
C MET A 32 11.79 -20.97 6.26
N ALA A 33 10.87 -21.67 5.60
CA ALA A 33 10.48 -23.01 5.98
C ALA A 33 11.55 -24.05 5.58
N PRO A 34 11.54 -25.26 6.17
CA PRO A 34 12.50 -26.32 5.85
C PRO A 34 12.49 -26.78 4.38
N ASP A 35 11.40 -26.50 3.65
CA ASP A 35 11.28 -26.77 2.21
C ASP A 35 11.92 -25.66 1.33
N GLY A 36 12.55 -24.67 1.96
CA GLY A 36 13.19 -23.53 1.29
C GLY A 36 12.21 -22.45 0.81
N ARG A 37 10.91 -22.57 1.11
CA ARG A 37 9.92 -21.56 0.75
C ARG A 37 9.78 -20.50 1.84
N ILE A 38 9.52 -19.27 1.41
CA ILE A 38 9.11 -18.17 2.29
C ILE A 38 7.60 -18.02 2.14
N TYR A 39 6.88 -18.32 3.21
CA TYR A 39 5.45 -18.10 3.34
C TYR A 39 5.17 -16.70 3.89
N GLY A 40 3.90 -16.31 3.88
CA GLY A 40 3.44 -15.02 4.38
C GLY A 40 2.14 -14.62 3.74
N ASP A 41 1.65 -13.46 4.16
CA ASP A 41 0.42 -12.86 3.69
C ASP A 41 0.64 -11.38 3.36
N PHE A 42 -0.27 -10.83 2.56
CA PHE A 42 -0.31 -9.39 2.36
C PHE A 42 -1.10 -8.74 3.49
N GLN A 43 -0.44 -7.87 4.22
CA GLN A 43 -1.10 -6.90 5.08
C GLN A 43 -1.57 -5.73 4.24
N TYR A 44 -2.87 -5.45 4.29
CA TYR A 44 -3.50 -4.33 3.62
C TYR A 44 -3.67 -3.16 4.59
N LEU A 45 -3.25 -1.97 4.16
CA LEU A 45 -3.28 -0.74 4.94
C LEU A 45 -4.32 0.23 4.36
N PRO A 46 -4.85 1.16 5.15
CA PRO A 46 -5.82 2.13 4.67
C PRO A 46 -5.31 2.93 3.47
N LEU A 47 -6.16 3.14 2.46
CA LEU A 47 -5.85 3.98 1.31
C LEU A 47 -5.88 5.46 1.71
N PRO A 48 -5.04 6.31 1.08
CA PRO A 48 -5.23 7.75 1.13
C PRO A 48 -6.61 8.16 0.62
N ARG A 49 -7.26 9.12 1.28
CA ARG A 49 -8.59 9.60 0.89
C ARG A 49 -8.66 10.04 -0.57
N LYS A 50 -7.63 10.74 -1.05
CA LYS A 50 -7.54 11.19 -2.45
C LYS A 50 -7.52 10.03 -3.44
N LEU A 51 -6.89 8.91 -3.09
CA LEU A 51 -6.91 7.71 -3.94
C LEU A 51 -8.30 7.06 -3.95
N ALA A 52 -8.95 6.98 -2.79
CA ALA A 52 -10.32 6.47 -2.69
C ALA A 52 -11.30 7.32 -3.53
N GLU A 53 -11.18 8.65 -3.48
CA GLU A 53 -11.95 9.58 -4.31
C GLU A 53 -11.69 9.35 -5.81
N ARG A 54 -10.43 9.16 -6.22
CA ARG A 54 -10.09 8.85 -7.61
C ARG A 54 -10.70 7.54 -8.09
N LEU A 55 -10.67 6.48 -7.25
CA LEU A 55 -11.32 5.21 -7.57
C LEU A 55 -12.83 5.39 -7.73
N TYR A 56 -13.46 6.12 -6.81
CA TYR A 56 -14.89 6.44 -6.88
C TYR A 56 -15.25 7.20 -8.17
N LEU A 57 -14.51 8.26 -8.50
CA LEU A 57 -14.72 9.03 -9.73
C LEU A 57 -14.48 8.20 -11.00
N ALA A 58 -13.60 7.20 -10.93
CA ALA A 58 -13.35 6.25 -12.01
C ALA A 58 -14.35 5.07 -12.03
N SER A 59 -15.39 5.09 -11.19
CA SER A 59 -16.35 3.99 -11.00
C SER A 59 -15.67 2.66 -10.68
N GLN A 60 -14.52 2.71 -10.00
CA GLN A 60 -13.79 1.54 -9.53
C GLN A 60 -14.14 1.29 -8.06
N PRO A 61 -14.50 0.05 -7.68
CA PRO A 61 -14.76 -0.27 -6.29
C PRO A 61 -13.46 -0.29 -5.49
N ILE A 62 -13.55 0.05 -4.20
CA ILE A 62 -12.48 -0.22 -3.24
C ILE A 62 -12.60 -1.68 -2.80
N PRO A 63 -11.56 -2.52 -2.97
CA PRO A 63 -11.63 -3.90 -2.50
C PRO A 63 -11.83 -3.96 -0.98
N GLN A 64 -12.63 -4.92 -0.50
CA GLN A 64 -13.02 -5.04 0.92
C GLN A 64 -11.84 -5.18 1.90
N ALA A 65 -10.69 -5.65 1.41
CA ALA A 65 -9.47 -5.75 2.21
C ALA A 65 -8.89 -4.38 2.62
N PHE A 66 -9.30 -3.29 1.97
CA PHE A 66 -8.82 -1.95 2.25
C PHE A 66 -9.87 -1.09 2.95
N GLY A 67 -9.42 -0.33 3.95
CA GLY A 67 -10.15 0.83 4.47
C GLY A 67 -9.71 2.13 3.79
N VAL A 68 -10.33 3.25 4.16
CA VAL A 68 -9.88 4.60 3.78
C VAL A 68 -9.44 5.33 5.03
N ALA A 69 -8.24 5.90 5.01
CA ALA A 69 -7.71 6.65 6.14
C ALA A 69 -8.59 7.86 6.46
N GLN A 70 -8.87 8.07 7.75
CA GLN A 70 -9.60 9.22 8.27
C GLN A 70 -8.69 10.42 8.48
N SER A 71 -7.42 10.18 8.82
CA SER A 71 -6.40 11.21 9.04
C SER A 71 -5.02 10.78 8.50
N ALA A 72 -4.07 11.71 8.43
CA ALA A 72 -2.74 11.44 7.89
C ALA A 72 -1.92 10.49 8.77
N GLU A 73 -2.16 10.49 10.08
CA GLU A 73 -1.45 9.65 11.07
C GLU A 73 -1.77 8.15 10.89
N GLN A 74 -2.86 7.82 10.18
CA GLN A 74 -3.22 6.44 9.85
C GLN A 74 -2.49 5.92 8.61
N LEU A 75 -1.80 6.79 7.87
CA LEU A 75 -1.09 6.42 6.65
C LEU A 75 0.35 5.99 6.97
N ALA A 76 0.76 4.87 6.39
CA ALA A 76 2.15 4.42 6.43
C ALA A 76 2.99 5.21 5.42
N THR A 77 3.34 6.46 5.79
CA THR A 77 4.06 7.39 4.91
C THR A 77 5.58 7.25 5.03
N ARG A 78 6.28 7.37 3.90
CA ARG A 78 7.72 7.65 3.84
C ARG A 78 8.00 8.79 2.87
N GLU A 79 8.95 9.64 3.23
CA GLU A 79 9.44 10.70 2.36
C GLU A 79 10.54 10.14 1.46
N ALA A 80 10.49 10.48 0.17
CA ALA A 80 11.60 10.26 -0.74
C ALA A 80 12.40 11.56 -0.87
N ASN A 81 13.63 11.54 -0.37
CA ASN A 81 14.62 12.61 -0.49
C ASN A 81 15.39 12.51 -1.80
#